data_AF-A0A7S3X522-F1
#
_entry.id   AF-A0A7S3X522-F1
#
_cell.length_a   1.000
_cell.length_b   1.000
_cell.length_c   1.000
_cell.angle_alpha   90.00
_cell.angle_beta   90.00
_cell.angle_gamma   90.00
#
_symmetry.space_group_name_H-M   'P 1'
#
loop_
_entity.id
_entity.type
_entity.pdbx_description
1 polymer ?
#
loop_
_entity_poly.entity_id
_entity_poly.type
_entity_poly.pdbx_seq_one_letter_code
_entity_poly.pdbx_strand_id
1 'polypeptide(L)'
;MPELEPVSKLVFDAGIVSDDAGAEEKGSKPAALTAADHKGIPLLAALDEALVAALRSGAIKLLRAEFLRADGSEAVLPELLRRQELERMEEERRIQVFLTPEEAVAALRSLSREVAGLTYGWASPDHPDVTGEYLANVRRFLRHPLGEHVTALFWDFSSLPQKPRTEAEDELFSQSLKVMGDV
;
A
#
# COMPACT_ATOMS: atom_id res chain seq x y z
N MET A 1 -0.49 22.78 -49.79
CA MET A 1 0.06 22.32 -48.51
C MET A 1 1.27 21.45 -48.82
N PRO A 2 2.45 21.75 -48.25
CA PRO A 2 3.69 21.09 -48.61
C PRO A 2 3.84 19.72 -47.94
N GLU A 3 4.46 18.81 -48.68
CA GLU A 3 4.91 17.47 -48.30
C GLU A 3 6.13 17.57 -47.34
N LEU A 4 6.13 16.79 -46.26
CA LEU A 4 7.24 16.71 -45.30
C LEU A 4 8.14 15.52 -45.65
N GLU A 5 9.42 15.77 -45.90
CA GLU A 5 10.45 14.75 -46.08
C GLU A 5 10.88 14.10 -44.74
N PRO A 6 11.37 12.84 -44.76
CA PRO A 6 11.71 12.09 -43.55
C PRO A 6 13.09 12.46 -42.97
N VAL A 7 13.15 12.67 -41.66
CA VAL A 7 14.39 12.98 -40.93
C VAL A 7 15.18 11.69 -40.62
N SER A 8 16.46 11.72 -40.99
CA SER A 8 17.46 10.65 -40.90
C SER A 8 17.80 10.20 -39.46
N LYS A 9 18.02 8.90 -39.30
CA LYS A 9 18.62 8.28 -38.11
C LYS A 9 20.07 8.78 -37.91
N LEU A 10 20.34 9.37 -36.75
CA LEU A 10 21.69 9.62 -36.28
C LEU A 10 22.21 8.39 -35.53
N VAL A 11 23.30 7.84 -36.06
CA VAL A 11 24.13 6.78 -35.48
C VAL A 11 25.26 7.47 -34.72
N PHE A 12 25.51 7.05 -33.48
CA PHE A 12 26.75 7.36 -32.77
C PHE A 12 27.43 6.04 -32.40
N ASP A 13 28.44 5.68 -33.19
CA ASP A 13 29.46 4.71 -32.83
C ASP A 13 30.61 5.45 -32.12
N ALA A 14 30.89 5.04 -30.89
CA ALA A 14 32.17 5.27 -30.24
C ALA A 14 32.59 3.94 -29.62
N GLY A 15 33.41 3.19 -30.36
CA GLY A 15 34.02 1.96 -29.88
C GLY A 15 35.11 2.24 -28.86
N ILE A 16 35.05 1.52 -27.74
CA ILE A 16 36.22 1.08 -26.98
C ILE A 16 35.97 -0.39 -26.65
N VAL A 17 36.73 -1.26 -27.30
CA VAL A 17 36.96 -2.64 -26.83
C VAL A 17 38.26 -2.60 -26.05
N SER A 18 38.19 -2.92 -24.77
CA SER A 18 39.33 -3.37 -23.98
C SER A 18 38.84 -4.47 -23.05
N ASP A 19 39.34 -5.66 -23.35
CA ASP A 19 39.25 -6.90 -22.60
C ASP A 19 39.95 -6.71 -21.24
N ASP A 20 39.21 -6.73 -20.13
CA ASP A 20 39.76 -7.11 -18.82
C ASP A 20 38.65 -7.56 -17.86
N ALA A 21 38.96 -8.58 -17.07
CA ALA A 21 38.02 -9.35 -16.26
C ALA A 21 37.24 -8.50 -15.24
N GLY A 22 35.93 -8.33 -15.47
CA GLY A 22 35.01 -7.66 -14.55
C GLY A 22 34.39 -8.65 -13.57
N ALA A 23 34.78 -8.57 -12.29
CA ALA A 23 34.20 -9.30 -11.18
C ALA A 23 32.67 -9.18 -11.15
N GLU A 24 31.98 -10.27 -10.81
CA GLU A 24 30.58 -10.26 -10.39
C GLU A 24 30.42 -9.24 -9.25
N GLU A 25 29.94 -8.04 -9.56
CA GLU A 25 29.46 -7.13 -8.54
C GLU A 25 28.16 -7.71 -8.00
N LYS A 26 28.30 -8.57 -6.99
CA LYS A 26 27.19 -8.96 -6.12
C LYS A 26 26.67 -7.66 -5.52
N GLY A 27 25.61 -7.12 -6.10
CA GLY A 27 24.86 -6.01 -5.52
C GLY A 27 24.48 -6.38 -4.10
N SER A 28 25.28 -5.94 -3.13
CA SER A 28 24.97 -6.12 -1.72
C SER A 28 23.67 -5.37 -1.48
N LYS A 29 22.66 -6.06 -0.95
CA LYS A 29 21.47 -5.38 -0.44
C LYS A 29 21.93 -4.22 0.44
N PRO A 30 21.44 -2.99 0.23
CA PRO A 30 21.78 -1.88 1.11
C PRO A 30 21.43 -2.29 2.54
N ALA A 31 22.33 -1.99 3.48
CA ALA A 31 22.10 -2.30 4.89
C ALA A 31 20.79 -1.65 5.35
N ALA A 32 20.02 -2.36 6.16
CA ALA A 32 18.78 -1.81 6.73
C ALA A 32 19.12 -0.58 7.57
N LEU A 33 18.48 0.55 7.25
CA LEU A 33 18.62 1.78 8.03
C LEU A 33 18.16 1.52 9.47
N THR A 34 18.91 2.04 10.43
CA THR A 34 18.54 2.06 11.84
C THR A 34 18.08 3.46 12.24
N ALA A 35 17.26 3.55 13.28
CA ALA A 35 16.80 4.85 13.80
C ALA A 35 17.95 5.76 14.28
N ALA A 36 19.13 5.19 14.56
CA ALA A 36 20.31 5.94 14.97
C ALA A 36 21.03 6.62 13.79
N ASP A 37 20.73 6.22 12.55
CA ASP A 37 21.44 6.68 11.36
C ASP A 37 21.09 8.13 11.00
N HIS A 38 19.96 8.65 11.52
CA HIS A 38 19.55 10.02 11.30
C HIS A 38 18.77 10.59 12.49
N LYS A 39 19.24 11.71 13.05
CA LYS A 39 18.63 12.37 14.23
C LYS A 39 17.15 12.74 14.04
N GLY A 40 16.70 12.86 12.79
CA GLY A 40 15.30 13.11 12.45
C GLY A 40 14.37 11.89 12.54
N ILE A 41 14.89 10.65 12.43
CA ILE A 41 14.04 9.45 12.43
C ILE A 41 13.26 9.30 13.74
N PRO A 42 13.87 9.43 14.94
CA PRO A 42 13.13 9.35 16.19
C PRO A 42 12.05 10.44 16.33
N LEU A 43 12.31 11.64 15.79
CA LEU A 43 11.35 12.75 15.83
C LEU A 43 10.14 12.48 14.94
N LEU A 44 10.37 11.96 13.72
CA LEU A 44 9.29 11.56 12.82
C LEU A 44 8.51 10.38 13.38
N ALA A 45 9.21 9.39 13.93
CA ALA A 45 8.59 8.24 14.58
C ALA A 45 7.69 8.65 15.77
N ALA A 46 8.06 9.69 16.52
CA ALA A 46 7.21 10.19 17.61
C ALA A 46 5.89 10.80 17.12
N LEU A 47 5.80 11.26 15.86
CA LEU A 47 4.56 11.73 15.26
C LEU A 47 3.56 10.60 14.99
N ASP A 48 4.06 9.35 14.88
CA ASP A 48 3.23 8.19 14.59
C ASP A 48 2.49 7.65 15.83
N GLU A 49 2.74 8.15 17.04
CA GLU A 49 2.16 7.57 18.28
C GLU A 49 0.63 7.56 18.26
N ALA A 50 0.02 8.63 17.72
CA ALA A 50 -1.43 8.69 17.58
C ALA A 50 -1.94 7.62 16.60
N LEU A 51 -1.25 7.45 15.47
CA LEU A 51 -1.57 6.41 14.49
C LEU A 51 -1.37 5.00 15.06
N VAL A 52 -0.31 4.77 15.84
CA VAL A 52 -0.08 3.51 16.56
C VAL A 52 -1.22 3.20 17.50
N ALA A 53 -1.73 4.18 18.25
CA ALA A 53 -2.87 3.98 19.12
C ALA A 53 -4.13 3.59 18.33
N ALA A 54 -4.37 4.20 17.18
CA ALA A 54 -5.51 3.89 16.30
C ALA A 54 -5.40 2.48 15.66
N LEU A 55 -4.19 2.04 15.29
CA LEU A 55 -3.96 0.67 14.83
C LEU A 55 -4.18 -0.35 15.95
N ARG A 56 -3.68 -0.07 17.16
CA ARG A 56 -3.84 -0.93 18.34
C ARG A 56 -5.29 -1.10 18.78
N SER A 57 -6.08 -0.02 18.74
CA SER A 57 -7.50 -0.10 19.08
C SER A 57 -8.34 -0.78 17.98
N GLY A 58 -7.77 -0.98 16.79
CA GLY A 58 -8.51 -1.43 15.62
C GLY A 58 -9.41 -0.34 15.03
N ALA A 59 -9.27 0.93 15.43
CA ALA A 59 -9.97 2.04 14.77
C ALA A 59 -9.60 2.12 13.29
N ILE A 60 -8.35 1.78 12.95
CA ILE A 60 -7.85 1.59 11.59
C ILE A 60 -7.39 0.14 11.44
N LYS A 61 -7.79 -0.53 10.36
CA LYS A 61 -7.24 -1.83 9.95
C LYS A 61 -6.50 -1.68 8.63
N LEU A 62 -5.34 -2.31 8.50
CA LEU A 62 -4.57 -2.33 7.25
C LEU A 62 -4.82 -3.64 6.52
N LEU A 63 -5.13 -3.55 5.23
CA LEU A 63 -5.25 -4.72 4.35
C LEU A 63 -3.87 -5.36 4.19
N ARG A 64 -3.83 -6.69 4.29
CA ARG A 64 -2.64 -7.50 4.01
C ARG A 64 -2.39 -7.49 2.49
N ALA A 65 -1.26 -6.93 2.07
CA ALA A 65 -0.94 -6.85 0.65
C ALA A 65 -0.77 -8.22 0.00
N GLU A 66 -0.28 -9.22 0.75
CA GLU A 66 -0.15 -10.60 0.30
C GLU A 66 -1.51 -11.20 -0.09
N PHE A 67 -2.56 -10.89 0.68
CA PHE A 67 -3.92 -11.36 0.37
C PHE A 67 -4.41 -10.81 -0.98
N LEU A 68 -4.18 -9.51 -1.23
CA LEU A 68 -4.63 -8.86 -2.47
C LEU A 68 -3.80 -9.29 -3.69
N ARG A 69 -2.49 -9.51 -3.54
CA ARG A 69 -1.62 -9.87 -4.67
C ARG A 69 -1.61 -11.37 -4.97
N ALA A 70 -2.09 -12.22 -4.06
CA ALA A 70 -2.14 -13.66 -4.25
C ALA A 70 -2.88 -14.08 -5.53
N ASP A 71 -2.45 -15.19 -6.12
CA ASP A 71 -3.15 -15.83 -7.22
C ASP A 71 -4.53 -16.29 -6.75
N GLY A 72 -5.56 -15.98 -7.55
CA GLY A 72 -6.95 -16.31 -7.21
C GLY A 72 -7.65 -15.32 -6.27
N SER A 73 -6.97 -14.25 -5.84
CA SER A 73 -7.60 -13.20 -5.00
C SER A 73 -8.86 -12.60 -5.65
N GLU A 74 -8.91 -12.55 -6.98
CA GLU A 74 -10.06 -12.10 -7.77
C GLU A 74 -11.29 -12.98 -7.59
N ALA A 75 -11.10 -14.29 -7.36
CA ALA A 75 -12.21 -15.20 -7.07
C ALA A 75 -12.68 -15.08 -5.62
N VAL A 76 -11.75 -14.78 -4.70
CA VAL A 76 -12.05 -14.63 -3.26
C VAL A 76 -12.72 -13.30 -2.97
N LEU A 77 -12.20 -12.21 -3.54
CA LEU A 77 -12.65 -10.83 -3.39
C LEU A 77 -12.89 -10.22 -4.80
N PRO A 78 -14.02 -10.51 -5.45
CA PRO A 78 -14.30 -10.06 -6.81
C PRO A 78 -14.53 -8.55 -6.91
N GLU A 79 -15.03 -7.92 -5.85
CA GLU A 79 -15.28 -6.49 -5.75
C GLU A 79 -14.69 -5.93 -4.46
N LEU A 80 -14.51 -4.60 -4.41
CA LEU A 80 -14.05 -3.95 -3.20
C LEU A 80 -15.16 -3.96 -2.16
N LEU A 81 -14.88 -4.44 -0.95
CA LEU A 81 -15.88 -4.54 0.11
C LEU A 81 -15.61 -3.54 1.23
N ARG A 82 -16.67 -3.15 1.94
CA ARG A 82 -16.54 -2.37 3.17
C ARG A 82 -15.81 -3.18 4.22
N ARG A 83 -15.17 -2.48 5.15
CA ARG A 83 -14.49 -3.12 6.28
C ARG A 83 -15.31 -4.23 6.95
N GLN A 84 -16.58 -3.94 7.29
CA GLN A 84 -17.43 -4.90 8.02
C GLN A 84 -17.70 -6.19 7.25
N GLU A 85 -17.74 -6.11 5.91
CA GLU A 85 -17.94 -7.28 5.05
C GLU A 85 -16.66 -8.11 4.97
N LEU A 86 -15.49 -7.47 4.96
CA LEU A 86 -14.20 -8.14 5.03
C LEU A 86 -13.98 -8.83 6.38
N GLU A 87 -14.33 -8.20 7.50
CA GLU A 87 -14.23 -8.79 8.84
C GLU A 87 -15.10 -10.05 8.95
N ARG A 88 -16.35 -9.97 8.46
CA ARG A 88 -17.23 -11.14 8.37
C ARG A 88 -16.63 -12.24 7.49
N MET A 89 -16.04 -11.86 6.37
CA MET A 89 -15.40 -12.80 5.45
C MET A 89 -14.20 -13.52 6.10
N GLU A 90 -13.39 -12.83 6.90
CA GLU A 90 -12.30 -13.44 7.68
C GLU A 90 -12.83 -14.55 8.61
N GLU A 91 -13.90 -14.25 9.35
CA GLU A 91 -14.53 -15.19 10.28
C GLU A 91 -15.15 -16.41 9.56
N GLU A 92 -15.97 -16.16 8.54
CA GLU A 92 -16.71 -17.20 7.82
C GLU A 92 -15.79 -18.13 7.03
N ARG A 93 -14.76 -17.57 6.38
CA ARG A 93 -13.87 -18.32 5.49
C ARG A 93 -12.57 -18.74 6.16
N ARG A 94 -12.33 -18.31 7.41
CA ARG A 94 -11.07 -18.53 8.14
C ARG A 94 -9.83 -18.11 7.35
N ILE A 95 -9.92 -16.93 6.75
CA ILE A 95 -8.82 -16.29 6.02
C ILE A 95 -8.37 -15.03 6.75
N GLN A 96 -7.19 -14.53 6.42
CA GLN A 96 -6.66 -13.30 7.00
C GLN A 96 -6.49 -12.24 5.90
N VAL A 97 -7.41 -11.28 5.91
CA VAL A 97 -7.48 -10.14 5.00
C VAL A 97 -6.76 -8.93 5.59
N PHE A 98 -6.83 -8.75 6.91
CA PHE A 98 -6.19 -7.65 7.62
C PHE A 98 -4.94 -8.12 8.36
N LEU A 99 -3.99 -7.21 8.54
CA LEU A 99 -2.92 -7.40 9.52
C LEU A 99 -3.51 -7.39 10.94
N THR A 100 -2.90 -8.15 11.86
CA THR A 100 -3.19 -7.95 13.29
C THR A 100 -2.71 -6.57 13.73
N PRO A 101 -3.21 -6.03 14.86
CA PRO A 101 -2.71 -4.76 15.39
C PRO A 101 -1.20 -4.73 15.60
N GLU A 102 -0.61 -5.84 16.05
CA GLU A 102 0.83 -5.98 16.26
C GLU A 102 1.60 -5.94 14.95
N GLU A 103 1.13 -6.67 13.93
CA GLU A 103 1.71 -6.67 12.59
C GLU A 103 1.63 -5.28 11.95
N ALA A 104 0.48 -4.60 12.07
CA ALA A 104 0.28 -3.27 11.51
C ALA A 104 1.22 -2.24 12.15
N VAL A 105 1.40 -2.29 13.48
CA VAL A 105 2.36 -1.42 14.19
C VAL A 105 3.79 -1.76 13.78
N ALA A 106 4.14 -3.04 13.65
CA ALA A 106 5.47 -3.45 13.21
C ALA A 106 5.77 -2.94 11.79
N ALA A 107 4.82 -3.07 10.85
CA ALA A 107 4.94 -2.57 9.49
C ALA A 107 5.09 -1.03 9.46
N LEU A 108 4.30 -0.30 10.25
CA LEU A 108 4.41 1.16 10.37
C LEU A 108 5.77 1.60 10.92
N ARG A 109 6.31 0.86 11.90
CA ARG A 109 7.62 1.14 12.50
C ARG A 109 8.78 0.62 11.66
N SER A 110 8.51 -0.17 10.63
CA SER A 110 9.54 -0.58 9.68
C SER A 110 10.06 0.68 8.99
N LEU A 111 11.37 0.91 9.02
CA LEU A 111 12.01 1.98 8.26
C LEU A 111 12.08 1.64 6.75
N SER A 112 11.28 0.66 6.32
CA SER A 112 11.23 0.04 5.00
C SER A 112 10.08 0.55 4.12
N ARG A 113 9.27 1.49 4.63
CA ARG A 113 8.11 2.07 3.91
C ARG A 113 7.11 1.01 3.42
N GLU A 114 6.86 0.01 4.25
CA GLU A 114 6.04 -1.15 3.88
C GLU A 114 4.54 -0.85 3.88
N VAL A 115 4.11 0.24 4.53
CA VAL A 115 2.72 0.68 4.59
C VAL A 115 2.44 1.70 3.48
N ALA A 116 1.54 1.36 2.56
CA ALA A 116 1.03 2.28 1.54
C ALA A 116 -0.33 2.85 1.94
N GLY A 117 -0.56 4.13 1.65
CA GLY A 117 -1.88 4.76 1.72
C GLY A 117 -2.41 5.04 0.32
N LEU A 118 -3.64 4.61 0.04
CA LEU A 118 -4.32 4.89 -1.22
C LEU A 118 -5.30 6.05 -1.05
N THR A 119 -5.23 7.04 -1.93
CA THR A 119 -6.12 8.20 -1.95
C THR A 119 -6.53 8.52 -3.39
N TYR A 120 -7.83 8.69 -3.63
CA TYR A 120 -8.41 9.06 -4.91
C TYR A 120 -9.85 9.58 -4.70
N GLY A 121 -10.38 10.28 -5.71
CA GLY A 121 -11.77 10.75 -5.68
C GLY A 121 -12.74 9.58 -5.87
N TRP A 122 -13.73 9.47 -4.98
CA TRP A 122 -14.75 8.43 -5.09
C TRP A 122 -15.58 8.64 -6.36
N ALA A 123 -15.76 7.56 -7.13
CA ALA A 123 -16.54 7.59 -8.37
C ALA A 123 -18.05 7.78 -8.13
N SER A 124 -18.53 7.42 -6.92
CA SER A 124 -19.92 7.54 -6.49
C SER A 124 -19.99 7.79 -4.97
N PRO A 125 -21.03 8.44 -4.44
CA PRO A 125 -21.21 8.61 -2.99
C PRO A 125 -21.29 7.29 -2.21
N ASP A 126 -21.81 6.23 -2.83
CA ASP A 126 -22.08 4.97 -2.14
C ASP A 126 -20.96 3.95 -2.25
N HIS A 127 -20.15 4.02 -3.31
CA HIS A 127 -19.08 3.06 -3.57
C HIS A 127 -17.93 3.70 -4.34
N PRO A 128 -16.67 3.59 -3.86
CA PRO A 128 -15.55 4.27 -4.51
C PRO A 128 -15.08 3.58 -5.78
N ASP A 129 -15.34 2.27 -5.94
CA ASP A 129 -14.87 1.45 -7.06
C ASP A 129 -16.03 0.77 -7.81
N VAL A 130 -16.87 1.58 -8.46
CA VAL A 130 -18.08 1.10 -9.15
C VAL A 130 -17.76 0.15 -10.32
N THR A 131 -16.61 0.36 -10.99
CA THR A 131 -16.20 -0.44 -12.16
C THR A 131 -15.34 -1.65 -11.78
N GLY A 132 -14.80 -1.70 -10.55
CA GLY A 132 -13.79 -2.68 -10.14
C GLY A 132 -12.38 -2.38 -10.64
N GLU A 133 -12.20 -1.29 -11.40
CA GLU A 133 -10.92 -0.92 -11.99
C GLU A 133 -9.90 -0.49 -10.94
N TYR A 134 -10.31 0.14 -9.84
CA TYR A 134 -9.36 0.54 -8.80
C TYR A 134 -8.79 -0.69 -8.10
N LEU A 135 -9.63 -1.67 -7.73
CA LEU A 135 -9.17 -2.92 -7.14
C LEU A 135 -8.26 -3.69 -8.10
N ALA A 136 -8.63 -3.79 -9.38
CA ALA A 136 -7.80 -4.42 -10.39
C ALA A 136 -6.42 -3.73 -10.53
N ASN A 137 -6.40 -2.39 -10.54
CA ASN A 137 -5.16 -1.61 -10.65
C ASN A 137 -4.28 -1.72 -9.40
N VAL A 138 -4.87 -1.73 -8.20
CA VAL A 138 -4.14 -1.95 -6.95
C VAL A 138 -3.50 -3.34 -6.95
N ARG A 139 -4.24 -4.39 -7.32
CA ARG A 139 -3.68 -5.76 -7.45
C ARG A 139 -2.52 -5.80 -8.44
N ARG A 140 -2.69 -5.18 -9.60
CA ARG A 140 -1.64 -5.07 -10.63
C ARG A 140 -0.40 -4.37 -10.08
N PHE A 141 -0.57 -3.27 -9.34
CA PHE A 141 0.55 -2.55 -8.71
C PHE A 141 1.24 -3.41 -7.66
N LEU A 142 0.50 -4.06 -6.76
CA LEU A 142 1.07 -4.89 -5.69
C LEU A 142 1.85 -6.11 -6.25
N ARG A 143 1.48 -6.61 -7.43
CA ARG A 143 2.21 -7.68 -8.15
C ARG A 143 3.41 -7.16 -8.96
N HIS A 144 3.49 -5.86 -9.22
CA HIS A 144 4.59 -5.26 -9.95
C HIS A 144 5.83 -5.14 -9.04
N PRO A 145 7.08 -5.24 -9.56
CA PRO A 145 8.28 -5.07 -8.73
C PRO A 145 8.32 -3.77 -7.91
N LEU A 146 7.72 -2.70 -8.42
CA LEU A 146 7.60 -1.43 -7.69
C LEU A 146 6.68 -1.50 -6.46
N GLY A 147 5.70 -2.41 -6.44
CA GLY A 147 4.79 -2.62 -5.30
C GLY A 147 5.19 -3.79 -4.41
N GLU A 148 6.29 -4.50 -4.72
CA GLU A 148 6.70 -5.71 -4.00
C GLU A 148 6.95 -5.43 -2.51
N HIS A 149 7.56 -4.29 -2.20
CA HIS A 149 7.90 -3.85 -0.85
C HIS A 149 6.68 -3.50 0.03
N VAL A 150 5.50 -3.31 -0.53
CA VAL A 150 4.28 -2.96 0.22
C VAL A 150 3.73 -4.22 0.89
N THR A 151 3.67 -4.25 2.22
CA THR A 151 3.09 -5.36 2.99
C THR A 151 1.71 -5.01 3.54
N ALA A 152 1.44 -3.72 3.72
CA ALA A 152 0.20 -3.24 4.29
C ALA A 152 -0.40 -2.10 3.46
N LEU A 153 -1.71 -2.12 3.26
CA LEU A 153 -2.43 -1.08 2.52
C LEU A 153 -3.52 -0.45 3.40
N PHE A 154 -3.44 0.87 3.57
CA PHE A 154 -4.56 1.67 4.02
C PHE A 154 -5.41 2.08 2.81
N TRP A 155 -6.65 1.63 2.80
CA TRP A 155 -7.69 1.97 1.82
C TRP A 155 -8.95 2.36 2.59
N ASP A 156 -9.27 3.65 2.64
CA ASP A 156 -10.34 4.26 3.45
C ASP A 156 -11.62 3.41 3.56
N PHE A 157 -12.18 2.98 2.43
CA PHE A 157 -13.43 2.22 2.35
C PHE A 157 -13.37 0.84 3.03
N SER A 158 -12.23 0.16 2.92
CA SER A 158 -12.02 -1.17 3.48
C SER A 158 -11.32 -1.15 4.85
N SER A 159 -10.68 -0.04 5.21
CA SER A 159 -9.86 0.11 6.43
C SER A 159 -10.62 0.73 7.59
N LEU A 160 -11.66 1.52 7.28
CA LEU A 160 -12.51 2.21 8.26
C LEU A 160 -13.92 1.65 8.27
N PRO A 161 -14.64 1.71 9.40
CA PRO A 161 -16.05 1.39 9.42
C PRO A 161 -16.85 2.30 8.47
N GLN A 162 -17.66 1.70 7.60
CA GLN A 162 -18.48 2.41 6.61
C GLN A 162 -19.96 2.35 6.96
N LYS A 163 -20.78 3.27 6.45
CA LYS A 163 -22.23 3.22 6.72
C LYS A 163 -22.90 1.99 6.08
N PRO A 164 -23.99 1.47 6.68
CA PRO A 164 -24.48 1.80 8.02
C PRO A 164 -23.55 1.21 9.09
N ARG A 165 -23.35 1.97 10.17
CA ARG A 165 -22.49 1.58 11.30
C ARG A 165 -23.29 1.22 12.54
N THR A 166 -22.78 0.29 13.34
CA THR A 166 -23.22 0.11 14.73
C THR A 166 -22.66 1.22 15.64
N GLU A 167 -23.15 1.34 16.87
CA GLU A 167 -22.62 2.30 17.84
C GLU A 167 -21.12 2.10 18.11
N ALA A 168 -20.68 0.85 18.27
CA ALA A 168 -19.27 0.51 18.44
C ALA A 168 -18.43 0.87 17.20
N GLU A 169 -18.97 0.67 16.00
CA GLU A 169 -18.31 1.08 14.75
C GLU A 169 -18.25 2.60 14.60
N ASP A 170 -19.26 3.34 15.08
CA ASP A 170 -19.24 4.81 15.11
C ASP A 170 -18.16 5.34 16.07
N GLU A 171 -17.94 4.69 17.21
CA GLU A 171 -16.84 5.02 18.12
C GLU A 171 -15.48 4.78 17.46
N LEU A 172 -15.28 3.62 16.82
CA LEU A 172 -14.05 3.30 16.09
C LEU A 172 -13.80 4.29 14.95
N PHE A 173 -14.83 4.60 14.18
CA PHE A 173 -14.72 5.59 13.11
C PHE A 173 -14.31 6.97 13.66
N SER A 174 -14.96 7.42 14.74
CA SER A 174 -14.64 8.69 15.39
C SER A 174 -13.21 8.73 15.94
N GLN A 175 -12.69 7.60 16.43
CA GLN A 175 -11.28 7.49 16.82
C GLN A 175 -10.35 7.59 15.61
N SER A 176 -10.69 6.96 14.49
CA SER A 176 -9.87 6.99 13.27
C SER A 176 -9.72 8.39 12.69
N LEU A 177 -10.76 9.23 12.76
CA LEU A 177 -10.71 10.60 12.26
C LEU A 177 -9.73 11.49 13.02
N LYS A 178 -9.46 11.22 14.30
CA LYS A 178 -8.53 12.03 15.11
C LYS A 178 -7.07 11.91 14.67
N VAL A 179 -6.76 10.91 13.86
CA VAL A 179 -5.41 10.65 13.34
C VAL A 179 -5.32 10.84 11.83
N MET A 180 -6.44 11.18 11.20
CA MET A 180 -6.47 11.64 9.80
C MET A 180 -6.30 13.15 9.82
N GLY A 181 -5.45 13.67 8.93
CA GLY A 181 -4.96 15.03 9.02
C GLY A 181 -6.05 16.08 9.21
N ASP A 182 -5.88 16.92 10.23
CA ASP A 182 -6.37 18.30 10.19
C ASP A 182 -5.41 19.07 9.27
N VAL A 183 -5.91 19.48 8.11
CA VAL A 183 -5.26 20.51 7.27
C VAL A 183 -5.70 21.90 7.70
#